data_AF-A0A4R5KND6-F1
#
_entry.id   AF-A0A4R5KND6-F1
#
_cell.length_a   1.000
_cell.length_b   1.000
_cell.length_c   1.000
_cell.angle_alpha   90.00
_cell.angle_beta   90.00
_cell.angle_gamma   90.00
#
_symmetry.space_group_name_H-M   'P 1'
#
loop_
_entity.id
_entity.type
_entity.pdbx_description
1 polymer ?
#
loop_
_entity_poly.entity_id
_entity_poly.type
_entity_poly.pdbx_seq_one_letter_code
_entity_poly.pdbx_strand_id
1 'polypeptide(L)'
;MIRRNMPLPDPELRAILRAADDIIAEGGRTLLSKILKGSKERQLLELGLDRNPSYGFYKDLSLEQIMEKVDHMIRTDFLKTEKSGKLPMIVYTTRGWAVERERRAEEFLEEWNRWLENNISPISMEYLKERNRGMIFLFLYKILCSGNKKYVPYLTLWERIEFKKVRVEIRNVIEALKRRVELDDSAWERLERERAETLIIRSRDPILMVCQQCDDLFLFDETNPEYYTSEGLRFPEKCRNCSGG
;
A
#
# COMPACT_ATOMS: atom_id res chain seq x y z
N MET A 1 -23.00 -19.45 16.53
CA MET A 1 -22.93 -18.52 15.38
C MET A 1 -21.53 -17.91 15.40
N ILE A 2 -20.57 -18.45 14.65
CA ILE A 2 -19.22 -17.89 14.58
C ILE A 2 -19.39 -16.54 13.88
N ARG A 3 -19.27 -15.43 14.61
CA ARG A 3 -19.17 -14.10 13.97
C ARG A 3 -17.96 -14.20 13.05
N ARG A 4 -18.18 -14.17 11.72
CA ARG A 4 -17.11 -13.96 10.75
C ARG A 4 -16.34 -12.73 11.23
N ASN A 5 -15.06 -12.90 11.56
CA ASN A 5 -14.23 -11.82 12.06
C ASN A 5 -13.90 -10.91 10.86
N MET A 6 -14.87 -10.09 10.48
CA MET A 6 -14.78 -9.20 9.33
C MET A 6 -13.71 -8.14 9.60
N PRO A 7 -12.96 -7.69 8.57
CA PRO A 7 -12.10 -6.53 8.69
C PRO A 7 -12.86 -5.31 9.23
N LEU A 8 -12.12 -4.38 9.84
CA LEU A 8 -12.67 -3.05 10.14
C LEU A 8 -13.12 -2.35 8.85
N PRO A 9 -14.01 -1.34 8.94
CA PRO A 9 -14.32 -0.47 7.80
C PRO A 9 -13.04 0.05 7.13
N ASP A 10 -13.06 0.16 5.81
CA ASP A 10 -11.88 0.49 5.00
C ASP A 10 -11.11 1.75 5.48
N PRO A 11 -11.77 2.88 5.85
CA PRO A 11 -11.06 4.04 6.38
C PRO A 11 -10.32 3.76 7.69
N GLU A 12 -10.94 2.98 8.59
CA GLU A 12 -10.36 2.62 9.88
C GLU A 12 -9.17 1.68 9.72
N LEU A 13 -9.32 0.67 8.85
CA LEU A 13 -8.27 -0.28 8.51
C LEU A 13 -7.04 0.43 7.95
N ARG A 14 -7.25 1.30 6.95
CA ARG A 14 -6.17 2.06 6.31
C ARG A 14 -5.52 3.04 7.28
N ALA A 15 -6.30 3.71 8.12
CA ALA A 15 -5.76 4.63 9.12
C ALA A 15 -4.81 3.91 10.09
N ILE A 16 -5.19 2.72 10.57
CA ILE A 16 -4.35 1.94 11.50
C ILE A 16 -3.08 1.43 10.82
N LEU A 17 -3.18 0.91 9.59
CA LEU A 17 -1.99 0.48 8.84
C LEU A 17 -1.04 1.66 8.58
N ARG A 18 -1.57 2.77 8.10
CA ARG A 18 -0.75 3.96 7.81
C ARG A 18 -0.09 4.55 9.07
N ALA A 19 -0.76 4.48 10.23
CA ALA A 19 -0.19 4.87 11.52
C ALA A 19 0.91 3.89 11.98
N ALA A 20 0.80 2.61 11.62
CA ALA A 20 1.79 1.59 11.98
C ALA A 20 3.08 1.71 11.14
N ASP A 21 3.02 2.27 9.93
CA ASP A 21 4.17 2.37 8.99
C ASP A 21 5.39 3.03 9.64
N ASP A 22 5.18 4.11 10.39
CA ASP A 22 6.28 4.88 11.01
C ASP A 22 6.90 4.19 12.24
N ILE A 23 6.28 3.11 12.74
CA ILE A 23 6.76 2.37 13.93
C ILE A 23 6.84 0.86 13.70
N ILE A 24 6.73 0.41 12.45
CA ILE A 24 6.67 -1.01 12.13
C ILE A 24 7.99 -1.67 12.52
N ALA A 25 7.91 -2.81 13.23
CA ALA A 25 9.07 -3.49 13.79
C ALA A 25 9.93 -2.66 14.76
N GLU A 26 9.41 -1.55 15.29
CA GLU A 26 10.10 -0.68 16.25
C GLU A 26 9.23 -0.33 17.46
N GLY A 27 7.90 -0.24 17.26
CA GLY A 27 6.92 0.13 18.27
C GLY A 27 5.88 -0.95 18.53
N GLY A 28 5.34 -0.94 19.75
CA GLY A 28 4.25 -1.83 20.16
C GLY A 28 2.85 -1.20 20.03
N ARG A 29 1.83 -2.00 20.35
CA ARG A 29 0.40 -1.62 20.33
C ARG A 29 0.08 -0.31 21.06
N THR A 30 0.72 -0.08 22.20
CA THR A 30 0.51 1.13 23.01
C THR A 30 0.96 2.38 22.28
N LEU A 31 2.12 2.34 21.61
CA LEU A 31 2.61 3.49 20.84
C LEU A 31 1.70 3.74 19.63
N LEU A 32 1.32 2.69 18.91
CA LEU A 32 0.37 2.79 17.79
C LEU A 32 -0.94 3.47 18.22
N SER A 33 -1.49 3.06 19.35
CA SER A 33 -2.74 3.63 19.89
C SER A 33 -2.59 5.12 20.25
N LYS A 34 -1.41 5.54 20.73
CA LYS A 34 -1.11 6.94 21.05
C LYS A 34 -0.98 7.80 19.79
N ILE A 35 -0.39 7.28 18.71
CA ILE A 35 -0.34 7.96 17.40
C ILE A 35 -1.78 8.20 16.92
N LEU A 36 -2.59 7.14 16.86
CA LEU A 36 -3.98 7.20 16.41
C LEU A 36 -4.85 8.12 17.29
N LYS A 37 -4.57 8.21 18.59
CA LYS A 37 -5.25 9.12 19.52
C LYS A 37 -4.86 10.59 19.33
N GLY A 38 -3.70 10.86 18.71
CA GLY A 38 -3.15 12.22 18.64
C GLY A 38 -2.52 12.65 19.97
N SER A 39 -1.82 11.72 20.64
CA SER A 39 -1.19 12.01 21.94
C SER A 39 -0.09 13.05 21.80
N LYS A 40 -0.09 14.05 22.70
CA LYS A 40 0.91 15.13 22.77
C LYS A 40 2.10 14.79 23.66
N GLU A 41 2.31 13.50 23.93
CA GLU A 41 3.45 13.05 24.73
C GLU A 41 4.77 13.47 24.08
N ARG A 42 5.65 14.05 24.88
CA ARG A 42 6.92 14.62 24.42
C ARG A 42 7.74 13.64 23.58
N GLN A 43 7.88 12.39 24.02
CA GLN A 43 8.63 11.37 23.30
C GLN A 43 8.06 11.07 21.89
N LEU A 44 6.74 11.11 21.73
CA LEU A 44 6.08 10.90 20.44
C LEU A 44 6.42 12.05 19.47
N LEU A 45 6.37 13.28 19.98
CA LEU A 45 6.69 14.49 19.21
C LEU A 45 8.18 14.58 18.87
N GLU A 46 9.07 14.17 19.78
CA GLU A 46 10.52 14.11 19.54
C GLU A 46 10.87 13.10 18.43
N LEU A 47 10.08 12.04 18.28
CA LEU A 47 10.18 11.08 17.18
C LEU A 47 9.49 11.56 15.89
N GLY A 48 8.81 12.72 15.90
CA GLY A 48 8.10 13.29 14.75
C GLY A 48 6.87 12.50 14.31
N LEU A 49 6.33 11.63 15.18
CA LEU A 49 5.19 10.76 14.86
C LEU A 49 3.86 11.53 14.72
N ASP A 50 3.84 12.80 15.11
CA ASP A 50 2.74 13.73 14.85
C ASP A 50 2.61 14.13 13.38
N ARG A 51 3.64 13.87 12.56
CA ARG A 51 3.61 14.08 11.11
C ARG A 51 2.94 12.95 10.34
N ASN A 52 2.62 11.83 11.01
CA ASN A 52 1.93 10.72 10.39
C ASN A 52 0.54 11.17 9.86
N PRO A 53 0.14 10.82 8.63
CA PRO A 53 -1.16 11.22 8.08
C PRO A 53 -2.38 10.76 8.89
N SER A 54 -2.23 9.68 9.66
CA SER A 54 -3.27 9.11 10.53
C SER A 54 -3.16 9.56 11.99
N TYR A 55 -2.26 10.50 12.31
CA TYR A 55 -2.14 11.04 13.66
C TYR A 55 -3.45 11.69 14.12
N GLY A 56 -3.97 11.26 15.25
CA GLY A 56 -5.24 11.78 15.78
C GLY A 56 -6.49 11.32 15.03
N PHE A 57 -6.41 10.31 14.16
CA PHE A 57 -7.59 9.75 13.46
C PHE A 57 -8.72 9.35 14.42
N TYR A 58 -8.36 8.82 15.60
CA TYR A 58 -9.28 8.47 16.69
C TYR A 58 -9.19 9.45 17.88
N LYS A 59 -9.01 10.76 17.62
CA LYS A 59 -8.93 11.79 18.67
C LYS A 59 -10.10 11.76 19.66
N ASP A 60 -11.28 11.31 19.23
CA ASP A 60 -12.50 11.29 20.02
C ASP A 60 -12.74 9.97 20.78
N LEU A 61 -11.94 8.92 20.51
CA LEU A 61 -12.06 7.62 21.18
C LEU A 61 -11.15 7.50 22.41
N SER A 62 -11.51 6.69 23.38
CA SER A 62 -10.59 6.35 24.48
C SER A 62 -9.41 5.51 23.98
N LEU A 63 -8.28 5.53 24.69
CA LEU A 63 -7.13 4.67 24.35
C LEU A 63 -7.51 3.19 24.36
N GLU A 64 -8.42 2.79 25.24
CA GLU A 64 -8.89 1.40 25.37
C GLU A 64 -9.71 0.98 24.14
N GLN A 65 -10.58 1.86 23.64
CA GLN A 65 -11.31 1.63 22.38
C GLN A 65 -10.36 1.53 21.17
N ILE A 66 -9.30 2.34 21.14
CA ILE A 66 -8.29 2.29 20.07
C ILE A 66 -7.48 1.00 20.15
N MET A 67 -7.07 0.59 21.35
CA MET A 67 -6.36 -0.68 21.57
C MET A 67 -7.19 -1.87 21.10
N GLU A 68 -8.50 -1.89 21.36
CA GLU A 68 -9.38 -2.96 20.88
C GLU A 68 -9.42 -3.00 19.34
N LYS A 69 -9.38 -1.85 18.66
CA LYS A 69 -9.29 -1.80 17.19
C LYS A 69 -7.95 -2.31 16.67
N VAL A 70 -6.85 -1.99 17.34
CA VAL A 70 -5.51 -2.53 17.01
C VAL A 70 -5.48 -4.06 17.22
N ASP A 71 -6.06 -4.55 18.32
CA ASP A 71 -6.17 -5.98 18.58
C ASP A 71 -7.08 -6.67 17.55
N HIS A 72 -8.13 -5.98 17.08
CA HIS A 72 -8.94 -6.46 15.96
C HIS A 72 -8.12 -6.63 14.69
N MET A 73 -7.28 -5.66 14.34
CA MET A 73 -6.36 -5.74 13.18
C MET A 73 -5.41 -6.95 13.27
N ILE A 74 -5.02 -7.34 14.49
CA ILE A 74 -4.24 -8.56 14.72
C ILE A 74 -5.10 -9.81 14.49
N ARG A 75 -6.30 -9.86 15.08
CA ARG A 75 -7.23 -11.00 14.93
C ARG A 75 -7.73 -11.19 13.50
N THR A 76 -7.72 -10.16 12.66
CA THR A 76 -8.13 -10.22 11.25
C THR A 76 -6.95 -10.31 10.27
N ASP A 77 -5.75 -10.63 10.76
CA ASP A 77 -4.57 -10.90 9.95
C ASP A 77 -4.09 -9.72 9.09
N PHE A 78 -4.13 -8.49 9.62
CA PHE A 78 -3.48 -7.33 8.99
C PHE A 78 -2.21 -6.91 9.74
N LEU A 79 -2.21 -7.08 11.06
CA LEU A 79 -1.05 -6.86 11.91
C LEU A 79 -0.73 -8.15 12.65
N LYS A 80 0.51 -8.29 13.11
CA LYS A 80 0.90 -9.32 14.07
C LYS A 80 1.92 -8.75 15.04
N THR A 81 2.09 -9.41 16.18
CA THR A 81 3.14 -9.07 17.13
C THR A 81 4.31 -10.03 16.98
N GLU A 82 5.50 -9.46 16.84
CA GLU A 82 6.77 -10.19 16.90
C GLU A 82 7.58 -9.73 18.11
N LYS A 83 8.47 -10.58 18.61
CA LYS A 83 9.35 -10.24 19.73
C LYS A 83 10.70 -9.78 19.19
N SER A 84 11.15 -8.59 19.60
CA SER A 84 12.56 -8.21 19.55
C SER A 84 13.09 -8.20 20.98
N GLY A 85 13.88 -9.23 21.31
CA GLY A 85 14.28 -9.51 22.68
C GLY A 85 13.06 -9.68 23.60
N LYS A 86 12.86 -8.73 24.53
CA LYS A 86 11.75 -8.74 25.49
C LYS A 86 10.55 -7.88 25.07
N LEU A 87 10.66 -7.09 24.01
CA LEU A 87 9.64 -6.12 23.63
C LEU A 87 8.77 -6.66 22.48
N PRO A 88 7.43 -6.66 22.63
CA PRO A 88 6.53 -6.97 21.53
C PRO A 88 6.42 -5.77 20.59
N MET A 89 6.69 -5.99 19.31
CA MET A 89 6.61 -4.99 18.25
C MET A 89 5.50 -5.39 17.29
N ILE A 90 4.79 -4.39 16.77
CA ILE A 90 3.81 -4.60 15.71
C ILE A 90 4.57 -4.70 14.39
N VAL A 91 4.22 -5.71 13.60
CA VAL A 91 4.68 -5.86 12.22
C VAL A 91 3.48 -6.16 11.32
N TYR A 92 3.65 -5.92 10.02
CA TYR A 92 2.63 -6.27 9.05
C TYR A 92 2.58 -7.79 8.87
N THR A 93 1.36 -8.32 8.69
CA THR A 93 1.19 -9.59 7.99
C THR A 93 1.40 -9.34 6.49
N THR A 94 1.50 -10.40 5.68
CA THR A 94 1.53 -10.24 4.22
C THR A 94 0.32 -9.49 3.69
N ARG A 95 -0.86 -9.78 4.26
CA ARG A 95 -2.12 -9.14 3.88
C ARG A 95 -2.16 -7.66 4.27
N GLY A 96 -1.72 -7.31 5.48
CA GLY A 96 -1.60 -5.91 5.90
C GLY A 96 -0.58 -5.14 5.08
N TRP A 97 0.56 -5.76 4.81
CA TRP A 97 1.58 -5.16 3.95
C TRP A 97 1.03 -4.91 2.55
N ALA A 98 0.26 -5.83 1.98
CA ALA A 98 -0.30 -5.65 0.65
C ALA A 98 -1.17 -4.40 0.53
N VAL A 99 -2.00 -4.11 1.55
CA VAL A 99 -2.82 -2.90 1.63
C VAL A 99 -1.95 -1.66 1.81
N GLU A 100 -1.01 -1.68 2.76
CA GLU A 100 -0.17 -0.52 3.03
C GLU A 100 0.74 -0.17 1.85
N ARG A 101 1.39 -1.16 1.23
CA ARG A 101 2.22 -0.96 0.02
C ARG A 101 1.42 -0.29 -1.09
N GLU A 102 0.16 -0.69 -1.26
CA GLU A 102 -0.72 -0.12 -2.27
C GLU A 102 -1.07 1.33 -1.92
N ARG A 103 -1.43 1.60 -0.67
CA ARG A 103 -1.71 2.96 -0.20
C ARG A 103 -0.50 3.89 -0.34
N ARG A 104 0.71 3.45 0.05
CA ARG A 104 1.92 4.28 -0.09
C ARG A 104 2.26 4.56 -1.54
N ALA A 105 2.06 3.59 -2.44
CA ALA A 105 2.22 3.82 -3.88
C ALA A 105 1.21 4.84 -4.42
N GLU A 106 -0.03 4.83 -3.92
CA GLU A 106 -1.04 5.85 -4.24
C GLU A 106 -0.64 7.23 -3.71
N GLU A 107 -0.16 7.33 -2.47
CA GLU A 107 0.29 8.60 -1.89
C GLU A 107 1.43 9.25 -2.71
N PHE A 108 2.34 8.45 -3.27
CA PHE A 108 3.37 8.96 -4.19
C PHE A 108 2.78 9.46 -5.50
N LEU A 109 1.75 8.78 -6.03
CA LEU A 109 1.05 9.24 -7.23
C LEU A 109 0.29 10.54 -6.98
N GLU A 110 -0.43 10.64 -5.87
CA GLU A 110 -1.12 11.85 -5.40
C GLU A 110 -0.13 13.03 -5.22
N GLU A 111 1.07 12.76 -4.69
CA GLU A 111 2.14 13.74 -4.60
C GLU A 111 2.61 14.22 -5.99
N TRP A 112 2.86 13.30 -6.93
CA TRP A 112 3.27 13.67 -8.28
C TRP A 112 2.16 14.40 -9.05
N ASN A 113 0.90 14.01 -8.87
CA ASN A 113 -0.26 14.74 -9.40
C ASN A 113 -0.26 16.18 -8.92
N ARG A 114 -0.12 16.41 -7.61
CA ARG A 114 -0.04 17.76 -7.05
C ARG A 114 1.14 18.55 -7.61
N TRP A 115 2.29 17.93 -7.81
CA TRP A 115 3.42 18.61 -8.45
C TRP A 115 3.12 19.00 -9.89
N LEU A 116 2.50 18.11 -10.68
CA LEU A 116 2.11 18.42 -12.05
C LEU A 116 1.08 19.54 -12.14
N GLU A 117 0.06 19.53 -11.26
CA GLU A 117 -0.97 20.56 -11.19
C GLU A 117 -0.39 21.94 -10.84
N ASN A 118 0.63 21.97 -9.97
CA ASN A 118 1.29 23.19 -9.52
C ASN A 118 2.54 23.54 -10.36
N ASN A 119 2.79 22.85 -11.48
CA ASN A 119 3.97 23.00 -12.33
C ASN A 119 5.30 22.95 -11.55
N ILE A 120 5.35 22.15 -10.47
CA ILE A 120 6.55 21.92 -9.70
C ILE A 120 7.47 21.00 -10.51
N SER A 121 8.70 21.46 -10.78
CA SER A 121 9.76 20.57 -11.23
C SER A 121 10.50 20.06 -9.99
N PRO A 122 10.39 18.77 -9.63
CA PRO A 122 11.06 18.23 -8.47
C PRO A 122 12.57 18.35 -8.66
N ILE A 123 13.24 18.85 -7.63
CA ILE A 123 14.70 19.04 -7.63
C ILE A 123 15.41 17.68 -7.43
N SER A 124 14.75 16.72 -6.77
CA SER A 124 15.32 15.43 -6.45
C SER A 124 14.24 14.35 -6.30
N MET A 125 14.60 13.11 -6.67
CA MET A 125 13.79 11.90 -6.45
C MET A 125 14.37 10.99 -5.36
N GLU A 126 15.35 11.48 -4.58
CA GLU A 126 16.06 10.68 -3.57
C GLU A 126 15.13 10.09 -2.49
N TYR A 127 13.98 10.70 -2.23
CA TYR A 127 13.01 10.18 -1.25
C TYR A 127 12.40 8.82 -1.63
N LEU A 128 12.52 8.41 -2.90
CA LEU A 128 12.11 7.11 -3.42
C LEU A 128 13.20 6.04 -3.29
N LYS A 129 14.46 6.42 -3.00
CA LYS A 129 15.55 5.45 -2.81
C LYS A 129 15.36 4.67 -1.52
N GLU A 130 15.89 3.45 -1.54
CA GLU A 130 15.90 2.51 -0.41
C GLU A 130 14.50 2.08 0.08
N ARG A 131 13.43 2.52 -0.61
CA ARG A 131 12.08 2.05 -0.38
C ARG A 131 11.94 0.59 -0.77
N ASN A 132 10.91 -0.06 -0.20
CA ASN A 132 10.60 -1.43 -0.53
C ASN A 132 10.41 -1.60 -2.05
N ARG A 133 11.12 -2.56 -2.64
CA ARG A 133 11.12 -2.76 -4.09
C ARG A 133 9.74 -3.10 -4.66
N GLY A 134 8.91 -3.85 -3.93
CA GLY A 134 7.54 -4.16 -4.35
C GLY A 134 6.66 -2.92 -4.41
N MET A 135 6.83 -1.99 -3.46
CA MET A 135 6.15 -0.69 -3.46
C MET A 135 6.60 0.18 -4.64
N ILE A 136 7.90 0.23 -4.93
CA ILE A 136 8.44 0.99 -6.06
C ILE A 136 7.91 0.47 -7.40
N PHE A 137 7.87 -0.84 -7.59
CA PHE A 137 7.36 -1.43 -8.83
C PHE A 137 5.83 -1.23 -8.94
N LEU A 138 5.09 -1.31 -7.83
CA LEU A 138 3.66 -1.00 -7.82
C LEU A 138 3.39 0.49 -8.12
N PHE A 139 4.24 1.39 -7.65
CA PHE A 139 4.15 2.81 -8.00
C PHE A 139 4.37 3.04 -9.51
N LEU A 140 5.36 2.37 -10.10
CA LEU A 140 5.56 2.38 -11.55
C LEU A 140 4.35 1.81 -12.32
N TYR A 141 3.72 0.76 -11.79
CA TYR A 141 2.49 0.20 -12.35
C TYR A 141 1.34 1.22 -12.33
N LYS A 142 1.12 1.91 -11.20
CA LYS A 142 0.09 2.96 -11.11
C LYS A 142 0.35 4.13 -12.05
N ILE A 143 1.60 4.56 -12.19
CA ILE A 143 2.00 5.57 -13.18
C ILE A 143 1.69 5.08 -14.60
N LEU A 144 2.00 3.83 -14.93
CA LEU A 144 1.65 3.24 -16.22
C LEU A 144 0.14 3.30 -16.42
N CYS A 145 -0.68 2.81 -15.48
CA CYS A 145 -2.14 2.79 -15.60
C CYS A 145 -2.77 4.17 -15.85
N SER A 146 -2.13 5.24 -15.38
CA SER A 146 -2.62 6.60 -15.65
C SER A 146 -2.61 6.98 -17.14
N GLY A 147 -1.76 6.34 -17.95
CA GLY A 147 -1.50 6.74 -19.35
C GLY A 147 -0.95 8.16 -19.50
N ASN A 148 -0.62 8.85 -18.40
CA ASN A 148 -0.35 10.28 -18.43
C ASN A 148 1.14 10.56 -18.75
N LYS A 149 1.40 10.92 -20.00
CA LYS A 149 2.74 11.30 -20.47
C LYS A 149 3.39 12.46 -19.70
N LYS A 150 2.63 13.24 -18.92
CA LYS A 150 3.18 14.32 -18.09
C LYS A 150 4.12 13.81 -16.99
N TYR A 151 4.09 12.53 -16.63
CA TYR A 151 5.04 11.95 -15.68
C TYR A 151 6.44 11.71 -16.26
N VAL A 152 6.63 11.75 -17.58
CA VAL A 152 7.90 11.42 -18.24
C VAL A 152 9.10 12.25 -17.71
N PRO A 153 8.99 13.58 -17.48
CA PRO A 153 10.09 14.35 -16.89
C PRO A 153 10.49 13.85 -15.49
N TYR A 154 9.51 13.50 -14.65
CA TYR A 154 9.75 13.00 -13.29
C TYR A 154 10.43 11.63 -13.32
N LEU A 155 9.91 10.72 -14.14
CA LEU A 155 10.51 9.41 -14.39
C LEU A 155 11.95 9.53 -14.91
N THR A 156 12.23 10.50 -15.79
CA THR A 156 13.58 10.74 -16.34
C THR A 156 14.56 11.21 -15.27
N LEU A 157 14.12 12.02 -14.31
CA LEU A 157 14.93 12.42 -13.16
C LEU A 157 15.17 11.23 -12.23
N TRP A 158 14.13 10.45 -11.95
CA TRP A 158 14.21 9.28 -11.08
C TRP A 158 15.14 8.19 -11.65
N GLU A 159 15.08 7.94 -12.96
CA GLU A 159 15.92 6.95 -13.65
C GLU A 159 17.43 7.12 -13.33
N ARG A 160 17.89 8.36 -13.23
CA ARG A 160 19.32 8.72 -13.10
C ARG A 160 19.93 8.27 -11.79
N ILE A 161 19.14 8.19 -10.73
CA ILE A 161 19.61 7.88 -9.36
C ILE A 161 19.32 6.43 -8.95
N GLU A 162 18.68 5.66 -9.82
CA GLU A 162 18.20 4.32 -9.52
C GLU A 162 19.15 3.19 -9.92
N PHE A 163 18.98 2.05 -9.24
CA PHE A 163 19.71 0.83 -9.54
C PHE A 163 19.25 0.19 -10.86
N LYS A 164 20.13 -0.61 -11.47
CA LYS A 164 19.95 -1.18 -12.83
C LYS A 164 18.55 -1.77 -13.09
N LYS A 165 17.99 -2.54 -12.15
CA LYS A 165 16.68 -3.19 -12.34
C LYS A 165 15.52 -2.18 -12.34
N VAL A 166 15.48 -1.26 -11.39
CA VAL A 166 14.45 -0.20 -11.33
C VAL A 166 14.57 0.70 -12.56
N ARG A 167 15.81 1.03 -12.96
CA ARG A 167 16.10 1.85 -14.15
C ARG A 167 15.49 1.28 -15.43
N VAL A 168 15.60 -0.02 -15.64
CA VAL A 168 15.03 -0.70 -16.81
C VAL A 168 13.50 -0.56 -16.81
N GLU A 169 12.85 -0.77 -15.66
CA GLU A 169 11.40 -0.63 -15.59
C GLU A 169 10.92 0.82 -15.76
N ILE A 170 11.65 1.80 -15.23
CA ILE A 170 11.36 3.21 -15.48
C ILE A 170 11.37 3.52 -16.98
N ARG A 171 12.39 3.04 -17.72
CA ARG A 171 12.45 3.22 -19.18
C ARG A 171 11.28 2.57 -19.90
N ASN A 172 10.94 1.34 -19.53
CA ASN A 172 9.81 0.62 -20.12
C ASN A 172 8.49 1.41 -19.93
N VAL A 173 8.28 1.97 -18.73
CA VAL A 173 7.11 2.82 -18.44
C VAL A 173 7.17 4.12 -19.24
N ILE A 174 8.32 4.79 -19.34
CA ILE A 174 8.49 6.00 -20.15
C ILE A 174 8.11 5.72 -21.62
N GLU A 175 8.63 4.64 -22.20
CA GLU A 175 8.36 4.29 -23.60
C GLU A 175 6.88 3.93 -23.83
N ALA A 176 6.25 3.21 -22.89
CA ALA A 176 4.81 2.96 -22.93
C ALA A 176 3.99 4.26 -22.89
N LEU A 177 4.31 5.18 -21.96
CA LEU A 177 3.60 6.46 -21.84
C LEU A 177 3.76 7.35 -23.08
N LYS A 178 4.94 7.35 -23.72
CA LYS A 178 5.16 8.09 -24.98
C LYS A 178 4.26 7.57 -26.11
N ARG A 179 4.03 6.25 -26.15
CA ARG A 179 3.21 5.58 -27.16
C ARG A 179 1.72 5.53 -26.83
N ARG A 180 1.27 6.07 -25.69
CA ARG A 180 -0.14 6.01 -25.25
C ARG A 180 -1.12 6.49 -26.32
N VAL A 181 -0.77 7.55 -27.06
CA VAL A 181 -1.63 8.15 -28.12
C VAL A 181 -1.71 7.30 -29.40
N GLU A 182 -0.82 6.33 -29.58
CA GLU A 182 -0.78 5.40 -30.72
C GLU A 182 -1.63 4.15 -30.47
N LEU A 183 -2.02 3.91 -29.21
CA LEU A 183 -2.71 2.71 -28.76
C LEU A 183 -4.18 3.01 -28.50
N ASP A 184 -5.05 2.17 -29.04
CA ASP A 184 -6.45 2.13 -28.59
C ASP A 184 -6.55 1.58 -27.16
N ASP A 185 -7.72 1.77 -26.53
CA ASP A 185 -7.91 1.41 -25.12
C ASP A 185 -7.76 -0.10 -24.90
N SER A 186 -8.20 -0.94 -25.84
CA SER A 186 -8.04 -2.39 -25.74
C SER A 186 -6.56 -2.82 -25.79
N ALA A 187 -5.75 -2.18 -26.61
CA ALA A 187 -4.31 -2.41 -26.68
C ALA A 187 -3.61 -1.91 -25.42
N TRP A 188 -4.05 -0.78 -24.88
CA TRP A 188 -3.54 -0.24 -23.61
C TRP A 188 -3.84 -1.17 -22.43
N GLU A 189 -5.08 -1.64 -22.29
CA GLU A 189 -5.45 -2.59 -21.24
C GLU A 189 -4.68 -3.91 -21.34
N ARG A 190 -4.41 -4.41 -22.57
CA ARG A 190 -3.57 -5.60 -22.76
C ARG A 190 -2.14 -5.35 -22.26
N LEU A 191 -1.57 -4.18 -22.56
CA LEU A 191 -0.26 -3.78 -22.05
C LEU A 191 -0.27 -3.70 -20.52
N GLU A 192 -1.27 -3.06 -19.92
CA GLU A 192 -1.40 -3.00 -18.45
C GLU A 192 -1.42 -4.40 -17.83
N ARG A 193 -2.23 -5.31 -18.37
CA ARG A 193 -2.28 -6.72 -17.91
C ARG A 193 -0.94 -7.44 -18.04
N GLU A 194 -0.25 -7.32 -19.17
CA GLU A 194 1.08 -7.90 -19.35
C GLU A 194 2.09 -7.32 -18.37
N ARG A 195 2.05 -6.00 -18.16
CA ARG A 195 3.00 -5.30 -17.30
C ARG A 195 2.72 -5.56 -15.82
N ALA A 196 1.48 -5.83 -15.42
CA ALA A 196 1.12 -6.24 -14.07
C ALA A 196 1.90 -7.47 -13.59
N GLU A 197 2.16 -8.46 -14.46
CA GLU A 197 2.92 -9.67 -14.12
C GLU A 197 4.36 -9.37 -13.68
N THR A 198 4.92 -8.24 -14.12
CA THR A 198 6.31 -7.84 -13.84
C THR A 198 6.43 -6.72 -12.82
N LEU A 199 5.44 -5.82 -12.77
CA LEU A 199 5.43 -4.64 -11.90
C LEU A 199 4.69 -4.89 -10.58
N ILE A 200 3.81 -5.89 -10.50
CA ILE A 200 3.19 -6.27 -9.24
C ILE A 200 3.97 -7.44 -8.64
N ILE A 201 4.91 -7.11 -7.75
CA ILE A 201 5.75 -8.12 -7.11
C ILE A 201 4.95 -8.89 -6.07
N ARG A 202 4.76 -10.19 -6.32
CA ARG A 202 4.18 -11.13 -5.35
C ARG A 202 4.96 -11.13 -4.04
N SER A 203 4.23 -11.16 -2.95
CA SER A 203 4.82 -11.30 -1.63
C SER A 203 5.45 -12.69 -1.48
N ARG A 204 6.46 -12.80 -0.62
CA ARG A 204 7.16 -14.08 -0.39
C ARG A 204 6.22 -15.14 0.19
N ASP A 205 5.45 -14.73 1.19
CA ASP A 205 4.45 -15.58 1.83
C ASP A 205 3.11 -15.31 1.15
N PRO A 206 2.33 -16.34 0.78
CA PRO A 206 1.07 -16.14 0.09
C PRO A 206 0.00 -15.55 1.01
N ILE A 207 -0.92 -14.78 0.44
CA ILE A 207 -2.12 -14.31 1.12
C ILE A 207 -3.23 -15.36 0.91
N LEU A 208 -3.60 -16.04 2.00
CA LEU A 208 -4.71 -17.00 2.01
C LEU A 208 -6.01 -16.28 2.40
N MET A 209 -7.06 -16.56 1.65
CA MET A 209 -8.39 -15.98 1.83
C MET A 209 -9.41 -17.10 2.02
N VAL A 210 -10.50 -16.82 2.75
CA VAL A 210 -11.63 -17.73 2.91
C VAL A 210 -12.76 -17.27 1.98
N CYS A 211 -13.26 -18.16 1.15
CA CYS A 211 -14.40 -17.89 0.27
C CYS A 211 -15.67 -17.67 1.09
N GLN A 212 -16.36 -16.54 0.92
CA GLN A 212 -17.58 -16.24 1.66
C GLN A 212 -18.79 -17.11 1.26
N GLN A 213 -18.70 -17.84 0.14
CA GLN A 213 -19.77 -18.68 -0.40
C GLN A 213 -19.60 -20.18 -0.05
N CYS A 214 -18.40 -20.74 -0.21
CA CYS A 214 -18.14 -22.16 0.05
C CYS A 214 -17.26 -22.43 1.28
N ASP A 215 -16.79 -21.38 1.96
CA ASP A 215 -15.87 -21.45 3.10
C ASP A 215 -14.49 -22.11 2.80
N ASP A 216 -14.20 -22.44 1.54
CA ASP A 216 -12.89 -22.95 1.13
C ASP A 216 -11.80 -21.88 1.18
N LEU A 217 -10.59 -22.32 1.52
CA LEU A 217 -9.39 -21.51 1.39
C LEU A 217 -8.97 -21.37 -0.07
N PHE A 218 -8.55 -20.17 -0.45
CA PHE A 218 -7.96 -19.91 -1.76
C PHE A 218 -6.82 -18.90 -1.69
N LEU A 219 -5.93 -18.98 -2.68
CA LEU A 219 -4.80 -18.06 -2.81
C LEU A 219 -5.27 -16.76 -3.47
N PHE A 220 -4.94 -15.64 -2.85
CA PHE A 220 -5.09 -14.33 -3.47
C PHE A 220 -4.03 -14.14 -4.54
N ASP A 221 -4.48 -13.88 -5.77
CA ASP A 221 -3.61 -13.57 -6.90
C ASP A 221 -3.23 -12.08 -6.87
N GLU A 222 -2.14 -11.77 -6.16
CA GLU A 222 -1.61 -10.40 -6.08
C GLU A 222 -1.29 -9.81 -7.46
N THR A 223 -1.06 -10.62 -8.49
CA THR A 223 -0.72 -10.13 -9.83
C THR A 223 -1.94 -9.80 -10.69
N ASN A 224 -3.17 -10.09 -10.23
CA ASN A 224 -4.36 -9.72 -10.98
C ASN A 224 -4.60 -8.20 -10.86
N PRO A 225 -4.50 -7.44 -11.97
CA PRO A 225 -4.68 -5.99 -11.95
C PRO A 225 -6.10 -5.55 -11.57
N GLU A 226 -7.11 -6.39 -11.73
CA GLU A 226 -8.51 -6.08 -11.38
C GLU A 226 -8.71 -5.79 -9.88
N TYR A 227 -7.79 -6.25 -9.04
CA TYR A 227 -7.83 -5.98 -7.60
C TYR A 227 -7.29 -4.60 -7.22
N TYR A 228 -6.65 -3.88 -8.15
CA TYR A 228 -6.05 -2.57 -7.91
C TYR A 228 -6.93 -1.48 -8.51
N THR A 229 -7.89 -1.00 -7.71
CA THR A 229 -8.87 0.00 -8.14
C THR A 229 -8.41 1.42 -7.78
N SER A 230 -9.13 2.44 -8.26
CA SER A 230 -8.95 3.83 -7.82
C SER A 230 -9.23 4.03 -6.32
N GLU A 231 -9.98 3.12 -5.68
CA GLU A 231 -10.24 3.11 -4.24
C GLU A 231 -9.20 2.29 -3.46
N GLY A 232 -8.21 1.75 -4.17
CA GLY A 232 -7.13 0.95 -3.63
C GLY A 232 -7.30 -0.56 -3.82
N LEU A 233 -6.49 -1.33 -3.08
CA LEU A 233 -6.51 -2.80 -3.13
C LEU A 233 -7.83 -3.38 -2.63
N ARG A 234 -8.48 -4.22 -3.45
CA ARG A 234 -9.70 -4.95 -3.12
C ARG A 234 -9.42 -6.45 -3.10
N PHE A 235 -9.74 -7.09 -1.98
CA PHE A 235 -9.66 -8.55 -1.89
C PHE A 235 -10.96 -9.18 -2.42
N PRO A 236 -10.88 -10.26 -3.22
CA PRO A 236 -12.05 -10.99 -3.65
C PRO A 236 -12.76 -11.65 -2.47
N GLU A 237 -14.09 -11.60 -2.47
CA GLU A 237 -14.92 -12.27 -1.46
C GLU A 237 -15.15 -13.76 -1.79
N LYS A 238 -14.99 -14.13 -3.04
CA LYS A 238 -15.27 -15.47 -3.58
C LYS A 238 -14.05 -16.04 -4.27
N CYS A 239 -13.85 -17.36 -4.13
CA CYS A 239 -12.85 -18.09 -4.90
C CYS A 239 -13.26 -18.19 -6.37
N ARG A 240 -12.31 -18.50 -7.27
CA ARG A 240 -12.57 -18.60 -8.72
C ARG A 240 -13.73 -19.55 -9.08
N ASN A 241 -13.90 -20.64 -8.32
CA ASN A 241 -14.99 -21.60 -8.53
C ASN A 241 -16.37 -21.02 -8.21
N CYS A 242 -16.45 -20.06 -7.29
CA CYS A 242 -17.70 -19.41 -6.89
C CYS A 242 -17.97 -18.09 -7.63
N SER A 243 -16.94 -17.50 -8.26
CA SER A 243 -17.05 -16.26 -9.03
C SER A 243 -17.39 -16.49 -10.51
N GLY A 244 -17.15 -17.70 -11.04
CA GLY A 244 -17.37 -18.06 -12.44
C GLY A 244 -18.62 -18.90 -12.71
N GLY A 245 -19.65 -18.80 -11.86
CA GLY A 245 -20.95 -19.47 -12.00
C GLY A 245 -22.09 -18.49 -12.26
#